data_AF-A0A1Z9SAT0-F1
#
_entry.id   AF-A0A1Z9SAT0-F1
#
_cell.length_a   1.000
_cell.length_b   1.000
_cell.length_c   1.000
_cell.angle_alpha   90.00
_cell.angle_beta   90.00
_cell.angle_gamma   90.00
#
_symmetry.space_group_name_H-M   'P 1'
#
loop_
_entity.id
_entity.type
_entity.pdbx_description
1 polymer ?
#
loop_
_entity_poly.entity_id
_entity_poly.type
_entity_poly.pdbx_seq_one_letter_code
_entity_poly.pdbx_strand_id
1 'polypeptide(L)' 'MIINLLLAGVARTVIPLALDRWGVDPAVGSSVVLTTITDVVGFFAFLGLAAWVLL' A
#
# COMPACT_ATOMS: atom_id res chain seq x y z
N MET A 1 4.26 13.51 -0.93
CA MET A 1 2.91 13.10 -0.43
C MET A 1 1.92 12.70 -1.53
N ILE A 2 1.92 13.34 -2.71
CA ILE A 2 1.00 12.96 -3.83
C ILE A 2 1.18 11.48 -4.25
N ILE A 3 2.43 11.00 -4.29
CA ILE A 3 2.76 9.61 -4.65
C ILE A 3 2.13 8.62 -3.66
N ASN A 4 2.14 8.89 -2.36
CA ASN A 4 1.51 8.03 -1.36
C ASN A 4 0.00 7.95 -1.52
N LEU A 5 -0.65 9.07 -1.83
CA LEU A 5 -2.10 9.10 -2.03
C LEU A 5 -2.51 8.35 -3.30
N LEU A 6 -1.73 8.48 -4.38
CA LEU A 6 -1.95 7.74 -5.61
C LEU A 6 -1.74 6.23 -5.41
N LEU A 7 -0.63 5.83 -4.79
CA LEU A 7 -0.37 4.41 -4.53
C LEU A 7 -1.38 3.82 -3.54
N ALA A 8 -1.77 4.56 -2.49
CA ALA A 8 -2.79 4.11 -1.54
C ALA A 8 -4.19 4.02 -2.17
N GLY A 9 -4.49 4.81 -3.20
CA GLY A 9 -5.72 4.70 -3.99
C GLY A 9 -5.75 3.43 -4.84
N VAL A 10 -4.66 3.13 -5.54
CA VAL A 10 -4.53 1.94 -6.39
C VAL A 10 -4.40 0.65 -5.56
N ALA A 11 -3.62 0.69 -4.48
CA ALA A 11 -3.44 -0.44 -3.59
C ALA A 11 -4.77 -0.88 -2.96
N ARG A 12 -5.66 0.08 -2.61
CA ARG A 12 -6.97 -0.20 -2.03
C ARG A 12 -7.88 -1.06 -2.91
N THR A 13 -7.78 -0.91 -4.23
CA THR A 13 -8.62 -1.67 -5.17
C THR A 13 -7.91 -2.94 -5.65
N VAL A 14 -6.60 -2.91 -5.84
CA VAL A 14 -5.83 -4.04 -6.36
C VAL A 14 -5.61 -5.14 -5.32
N ILE A 15 -5.36 -4.79 -4.05
CA ILE A 15 -5.08 -5.76 -2.97
C ILE A 15 -6.26 -6.71 -2.69
N PRO A 16 -7.50 -6.23 -2.46
CA PRO A 16 -8.63 -7.13 -2.24
C PRO A 16 -8.96 -7.95 -3.49
N LEU A 17 -8.78 -7.40 -4.70
CA LEU A 17 -9.00 -8.13 -5.96
C LEU A 17 -7.95 -9.23 -6.20
N ALA A 18 -6.71 -9.01 -5.76
CA ALA A 18 -5.64 -10.01 -5.81
C ALA A 18 -5.84 -11.12 -4.76
N LEU A 19 -6.27 -10.77 -3.55
CA LEU A 19 -6.62 -11.73 -2.49
C LEU A 19 -7.78 -12.65 -2.92
N ASP A 20 -8.84 -12.07 -3.50
CA ASP A 20 -9.98 -12.82 -4.04
C ASP A 20 -9.55 -13.80 -5.15
N ARG A 21 -8.61 -13.37 -6.02
CA ARG A 21 -8.03 -14.23 -7.06
C ARG A 21 -7.21 -15.40 -6.54
N TRP A 22 -6.69 -15.31 -5.31
CA TRP A 22 -5.97 -16.41 -4.65
C TRP A 22 -6.89 -17.25 -3.75
N GLY A 23 -8.20 -17.01 -3.77
CA GLY A 23 -9.18 -17.74 -2.95
C GLY A 23 -9.11 -17.40 -1.47
N VAL A 24 -8.43 -16.30 -1.11
CA VAL A 24 -8.34 -15.80 0.26
C VAL A 24 -9.45 -14.79 0.43
N ASP A 25 -10.31 -15.03 1.42
CA ASP A 25 -11.44 -14.15 1.70
C ASP A 25 -10.95 -12.73 2.03
N PRO A 26 -11.19 -11.74 1.14
CA PRO A 26 -10.73 -10.39 1.34
C PRO A 26 -11.38 -9.78 2.59
N ALA A 27 -12.55 -10.22 3.04
CA ALA A 27 -13.15 -9.66 4.27
C ALA A 27 -12.32 -9.96 5.54
N VAL A 28 -11.66 -11.12 5.58
CA VAL A 28 -10.89 -11.58 6.75
C VAL A 28 -9.44 -11.10 6.71
N GLY A 29 -8.82 -11.08 5.53
CA GLY A 29 -7.41 -10.74 5.36
C GLY A 29 -7.12 -9.35 4.82
N SER A 30 -8.06 -8.72 4.09
CA SER A 30 -7.72 -7.49 3.35
C SER A 30 -7.45 -6.29 4.24
N SER A 31 -8.03 -6.19 5.44
CA SER A 31 -7.80 -5.00 6.28
C SER A 31 -6.35 -4.95 6.78
N VAL A 32 -5.83 -6.06 7.32
CA VAL A 32 -4.45 -6.19 7.81
C VAL A 32 -3.45 -6.15 6.66
N VAL A 33 -3.74 -6.83 5.55
CA VAL A 33 -2.87 -6.83 4.36
C VAL A 33 -2.83 -5.45 3.72
N LEU A 34 -3.97 -4.76 3.65
CA LEU A 34 -4.04 -3.40 3.11
C LEU A 34 -3.26 -2.42 3.98
N THR A 35 -3.48 -2.43 5.31
CA THR A 35 -2.77 -1.52 6.21
C THR A 35 -1.27 -1.74 6.19
N THR A 36 -0.82 -3.00 6.27
CA THR A 36 0.62 -3.33 6.19
C THR A 36 1.26 -2.85 4.89
N ILE A 37 0.61 -3.06 3.73
CA ILE A 37 1.13 -2.59 2.45
C ILE A 37 1.15 -1.05 2.42
N THR A 38 0.08 -0.37 2.85
CA THR A 38 0.07 1.10 2.88
C THR A 38 1.08 1.69 3.86
N ASP A 39 1.36 1.01 4.97
CA ASP A 39 2.36 1.41 5.96
C ASP A 39 3.77 1.28 5.37
N VAL A 40 4.11 0.14 4.75
CA VAL A 40 5.42 -0.08 4.12
C VAL A 40 5.66 0.90 2.99
N VAL A 41 4.69 1.04 2.08
CA VAL A 41 4.77 2.02 0.97
C VAL A 41 4.90 3.43 1.50
N GLY A 42 4.10 3.79 2.51
CA GLY A 42 4.11 5.10 3.13
C GLY A 42 5.47 5.45 3.72
N PHE A 43 6.08 4.50 4.45
CA PHE A 43 7.42 4.62 5.03
C PHE A 43 8.50 4.74 3.95
N PHE A 44 8.50 3.85 2.96
CA PHE A 44 9.48 3.85 1.88
C PHE A 44 9.45 5.14 1.05
N ALA A 45 8.26 5.65 0.72
CA ALA A 45 8.14 6.89 -0.02
C ALA A 45 8.57 8.11 0.81
N PHE A 46 8.34 8.09 2.13
CA PHE A 46 8.81 9.15 3.03
C PHE A 46 10.34 9.14 3.12
N LEU A 47 10.96 7.99 3.40
CA LEU A 47 12.43 7.86 3.45
C LEU A 47 13.08 8.12 2.09
N GLY A 48 12.50 7.64 0.99
CA GLY A 48 13.01 7.87 -0.36
C GLY A 48 13.01 9.35 -0.73
N LEU A 49 11.94 10.08 -0.41
CA LEU A 49 11.90 11.54 -0.58
C LEU A 49 12.90 12.25 0.33
N ALA A 50 13.02 11.83 1.59
CA ALA A 50 13.99 12.40 2.52
C ALA A 50 15.43 12.23 2.03
N ALA A 51 15.79 11.03 1.54
CA ALA A 51 17.10 10.74 0.97
C ALA A 51 17.38 11.57 -0.29
N TRP A 52 16.36 11.82 -1.11
CA TRP A 52 16.51 12.59 -2.35
C TRP A 52 16.57 14.10 -2.13
N VAL A 53 16.01 14.60 -1.02
CA VAL A 53 16.07 16.01 -0.63
C VAL A 53 17.34 16.33 0.19
N LEU A 54 17.92 15.35 0.89
CA LEU A 54 19.17 15.50 1.65
C LEU A 54 20.44 15.34 0.80
N LEU A 55 20.34 14.78 -0.41
CA LEU A 55 21.40 14.71 -1.43
C LEU A 55 21.41 15.98 -2.28
#